data_AF-A4C3E0-F1
#
_entry.id   AF-A4C3E0-F1
#
_cell.length_a   1.000
_cell.length_b   1.000
_cell.length_c   1.000
_cell.angle_alpha   90.00
_cell.angle_beta   90.00
_cell.angle_gamma   90.00
#
_symmetry.space_group_name_H-M   'P 1'
#
loop_
_entity.id
_entity.type
_entity.pdbx_description
1 polymer ?
#
loop_
_entity_poly.entity_id
_entity_poly.type
_entity_poly.pdbx_seq_one_letter_code
_entity_poly.pdbx_strand_id
1 'polypeptide(L)'
;MRKRKALSDYLTDILLSLKRIEKAEEKKESQKQFNLNYLFGVVAFVSIVLLSNGSQDNPDFSWIDNNKFALKLWGVSLATIYLCMSIERMTFFKPLWEFTVTKLSASVALSLLVVFCTGKAAGIINGIFGVDAAALPFTLTFTTALIIFSYLVPFIFVLGVVGLGHLLIVMAWCKSRFYDKDKSEYFPPLNSVFFAGLSAVVVYFGYSWSSDNFSQEELPKKAYLLAHKLDFNSKHECGNLKSNIPVIFIGNSQSTVLADLSKPEVPTVEWFFESPIEVPKQFYRVACTVKDYKGN
;
A
#
# COMPACT_ATOMS: atom_id res chain seq x y z
N MET A 1 -67.90 11.36 23.11
CA MET A 1 -68.17 11.00 21.69
C MET A 1 -66.88 11.12 20.89
N ARG A 2 -66.34 10.02 20.36
CA ARG A 2 -65.18 10.05 19.45
C ARG A 2 -65.66 10.53 18.07
N LYS A 3 -65.20 11.69 17.60
CA LYS A 3 -65.45 12.16 16.23
C LYS A 3 -64.94 11.08 15.25
N ARG A 4 -65.80 10.60 14.35
CA ARG A 4 -65.37 9.74 13.22
C ARG A 4 -64.45 10.59 12.34
N LYS A 5 -63.17 10.25 12.26
CA LYS A 5 -62.23 10.82 11.29
C LYS A 5 -62.68 10.42 9.89
N ALA A 6 -62.65 11.37 8.96
CA ALA A 6 -62.90 11.07 7.55
C ALA A 6 -61.69 10.34 6.95
N LEU A 7 -61.90 9.55 5.89
CA LEU A 7 -60.81 8.86 5.18
C LEU A 7 -59.73 9.85 4.69
N SER A 8 -60.13 11.07 4.32
CA SER A 8 -59.24 12.17 3.95
C SER A 8 -58.27 12.55 5.06
N ASP A 9 -58.69 12.49 6.33
CA ASP A 9 -57.85 12.84 7.48
C ASP A 9 -56.76 11.79 7.68
N TYR A 10 -57.11 10.50 7.48
CA TYR A 10 -56.13 9.41 7.52
C TYR A 10 -55.12 9.49 6.37
N LEU A 11 -55.57 9.79 5.15
CA LEU A 11 -54.68 9.97 4.01
C LEU A 11 -53.73 11.16 4.21
N THR A 12 -54.22 12.26 4.77
CA THR A 12 -53.40 13.44 5.08
C THR A 12 -52.37 13.13 6.17
N ASP A 13 -52.77 12.43 7.24
CA ASP A 13 -51.85 11.98 8.30
C ASP A 13 -50.77 11.05 7.73
N ILE A 14 -51.12 10.13 6.83
CA ILE A 14 -50.17 9.22 6.15
C ILE A 14 -49.19 10.02 5.29
N LEU A 15 -49.65 10.93 4.43
CA LEU A 15 -48.76 11.74 3.59
C LEU A 15 -47.80 12.62 4.42
N LEU A 16 -48.29 13.20 5.52
CA LEU A 16 -47.45 13.95 6.45
C LEU A 16 -46.42 13.06 7.14
N SER A 17 -46.79 11.82 7.50
CA SER A 17 -45.86 10.86 8.09
C SER A 17 -44.77 10.43 7.09
N LEU A 18 -45.14 10.16 5.83
CA LEU A 18 -44.20 9.81 4.76
C LEU A 18 -43.20 10.95 4.51
N LYS A 19 -43.69 12.19 4.41
CA LYS A 19 -42.83 13.37 4.22
C LYS A 19 -41.90 13.62 5.42
N ARG A 20 -42.31 13.27 6.63
CA ARG A 20 -41.43 13.34 7.82
C ARG A 20 -40.37 12.26 7.79
N ILE A 21 -40.71 11.04 7.36
CA ILE A 21 -39.76 9.93 7.21
C ILE A 21 -38.73 10.29 6.13
N GLU A 22 -39.18 10.73 4.96
CA GLU A 22 -38.31 11.17 3.85
C GLU A 22 -37.34 12.26 4.30
N LYS A 23 -37.84 13.33 4.94
CA LYS A 23 -36.96 14.38 5.50
C LYS A 23 -35.99 13.88 6.57
N ALA A 24 -36.42 12.91 7.39
CA ALA A 24 -35.55 12.32 8.40
C ALA A 24 -34.46 11.45 7.76
N GLU A 25 -34.78 10.73 6.69
CA GLU A 25 -33.83 9.96 5.88
C GLU A 25 -32.85 10.86 5.16
N GLU A 26 -33.32 11.91 4.47
CA GLU A 26 -32.46 12.92 3.83
C GLU A 26 -31.50 13.56 4.84
N LYS A 27 -31.99 13.95 6.02
CA LYS A 27 -31.15 14.53 7.07
C LYS A 27 -30.13 13.52 7.60
N LYS A 28 -30.53 12.25 7.76
CA LYS A 28 -29.63 11.17 8.20
C LYS A 28 -28.55 10.88 7.15
N GLU A 29 -28.91 10.89 5.87
CA GLU A 29 -27.97 10.69 4.77
C GLU A 29 -27.02 11.88 4.64
N SER A 30 -27.52 13.11 4.69
CA SER A 30 -26.69 14.32 4.70
C SER A 30 -25.71 14.34 5.88
N GLN A 31 -26.17 14.02 7.09
CA GLN A 31 -25.29 13.92 8.26
C GLN A 31 -24.23 12.83 8.10
N LYS A 32 -24.60 11.67 7.52
CA LYS A 32 -23.67 10.58 7.23
C LYS A 32 -22.61 11.03 6.22
N GLN A 33 -23.01 11.69 5.15
CA GLN A 33 -22.09 12.23 4.14
C GLN A 33 -21.15 13.28 4.74
N PHE A 34 -21.67 14.19 5.58
CA PHE A 34 -20.87 15.20 6.28
C PHE A 34 -19.82 14.56 7.18
N ASN A 35 -20.21 13.62 8.04
CA ASN A 35 -19.28 12.92 8.94
C ASN A 35 -18.18 12.18 8.17
N LEU A 36 -18.53 11.55 7.05
CA LEU A 36 -17.58 10.83 6.22
C LEU A 36 -16.60 11.78 5.51
N ASN A 37 -17.09 12.90 4.97
CA ASN A 37 -16.24 13.92 4.34
C ASN A 37 -15.28 14.55 5.36
N TYR A 38 -15.74 14.77 6.59
CA TYR A 38 -14.89 15.24 7.69
C TYR A 38 -13.77 14.25 8.00
N LEU A 39 -14.10 12.96 8.17
CA LEU A 39 -13.11 11.90 8.40
C LEU A 39 -12.08 11.83 7.28
N PHE A 40 -12.50 11.95 6.03
CA PHE A 40 -11.57 11.97 4.89
C PHE A 40 -10.67 13.21 4.88
N GLY A 41 -11.21 14.37 5.24
CA GLY A 41 -10.43 15.58 5.43
C GLY A 41 -9.34 15.39 6.50
N VAL A 42 -9.65 14.71 7.61
CA VAL A 42 -8.67 14.37 8.65
C VAL A 42 -7.59 13.43 8.10
N VAL A 43 -7.96 12.36 7.39
CA VAL A 43 -6.98 11.42 6.81
C VAL A 43 -6.06 12.11 5.80
N ALA A 44 -6.60 12.95 4.92
CA ALA A 44 -5.83 13.73 3.97
C ALA A 44 -4.88 14.70 4.69
N PHE A 45 -5.38 15.41 5.71
CA PHE A 45 -4.57 16.34 6.49
C PHE A 45 -3.42 15.65 7.22
N VAL A 46 -3.69 14.53 7.91
CA VAL A 46 -2.65 13.74 8.59
C VAL A 46 -1.63 13.23 7.59
N SER A 47 -2.07 12.74 6.43
CA SER A 47 -1.16 12.32 5.35
C SER A 47 -0.23 13.45 4.92
N ILE A 48 -0.75 14.65 4.68
CA ILE A 48 0.06 15.83 4.30
C ILE A 48 1.06 16.19 5.40
N VAL A 49 0.64 16.18 6.67
CA VAL A 49 1.53 16.47 7.80
C VAL A 49 2.69 15.47 7.85
N LEU A 50 2.39 14.17 7.73
CA LEU A 50 3.42 13.12 7.75
C LEU A 50 4.37 13.24 6.54
N LEU A 51 3.84 13.47 5.34
CA LEU A 51 4.63 13.68 4.13
C LEU A 51 5.52 14.91 4.24
N SER A 52 4.98 16.02 4.75
CA SER A 52 5.72 17.26 4.92
C SER A 52 6.87 17.08 5.90
N ASN A 53 6.64 16.45 7.06
CA ASN A 53 7.71 16.20 8.04
C ASN A 53 8.72 15.16 7.54
N GLY A 54 8.26 14.10 6.86
CA GLY A 54 9.12 13.04 6.33
C GLY A 54 9.96 13.45 5.11
N SER A 55 9.67 14.60 4.50
CA SER A 55 10.39 15.11 3.32
C SER A 55 11.28 16.33 3.62
N GLN A 56 11.52 16.65 4.90
CA GLN A 56 12.42 17.73 5.28
C GLN A 56 13.88 17.27 5.21
N ASP A 57 14.76 18.09 4.63
CA ASP A 57 16.20 17.76 4.57
C ASP A 57 16.86 17.89 5.95
N ASN A 58 16.51 18.93 6.73
CA ASN A 58 17.09 19.19 8.06
C ASN A 58 16.01 19.58 9.08
N PRO A 59 15.28 18.62 9.68
CA PRO A 59 14.28 18.92 10.69
C PRO A 59 14.93 19.35 12.00
N ASP A 60 14.35 20.36 12.65
CA ASP A 60 14.84 20.88 13.93
C ASP A 60 14.72 19.85 15.07
N PHE A 61 13.85 18.85 14.92
CA PHE A 61 13.57 17.85 15.94
C PHE A 61 14.21 16.51 15.59
N SER A 62 15.12 16.03 16.44
CA SER A 62 15.89 14.79 16.23
C SER A 62 15.02 13.54 16.08
N TRP A 63 13.83 13.49 16.69
CA TRP A 63 12.91 12.38 16.48
C TRP A 63 12.36 12.35 15.06
N ILE A 64 12.08 13.50 14.45
CA ILE A 64 11.64 13.56 13.05
C ILE A 64 12.77 13.05 12.17
N ASP A 65 14.00 13.51 12.41
CA ASP A 65 15.20 13.09 11.67
C ASP A 65 15.35 11.56 11.65
N ASN A 66 15.31 10.95 12.83
CA ASN A 66 15.42 9.49 13.00
C ASN A 66 14.25 8.69 12.38
N ASN A 67 13.12 9.33 12.09
CA ASN A 67 11.91 8.67 11.61
C ASN A 67 11.43 9.17 10.24
N LYS A 68 12.24 9.96 9.50
CA LYS A 68 11.86 10.57 8.20
C LYS A 68 11.28 9.55 7.23
N PHE A 69 12.01 8.46 7.01
CA PHE A 69 11.58 7.39 6.10
C PHE A 69 10.24 6.78 6.52
N ALA A 70 10.06 6.51 7.82
CA ALA A 70 8.81 5.94 8.34
C ALA A 70 7.64 6.92 8.19
N LEU A 71 7.84 8.21 8.50
CA LEU A 71 6.85 9.27 8.32
C LEU A 71 6.43 9.39 6.84
N LYS A 72 7.40 9.35 5.92
CA LYS A 72 7.17 9.36 4.49
C LYS A 72 6.35 8.14 4.04
N LEU A 73 6.72 6.94 4.47
CA LEU A 73 6.02 5.70 4.15
C LEU A 73 4.56 5.71 4.64
N TRP A 74 4.33 6.12 5.88
CA TRP A 74 2.98 6.27 6.44
C TRP A 74 2.18 7.38 5.75
N GLY A 75 2.83 8.49 5.42
CA GLY A 75 2.24 9.59 4.66
C GLY A 75 1.71 9.15 3.30
N VAL A 76 2.53 8.43 2.51
CA VAL A 76 2.14 7.85 1.21
C VAL A 76 1.04 6.80 1.38
N SER A 77 1.11 5.97 2.42
CA SER A 77 0.10 4.94 2.69
C SER A 77 -1.27 5.56 2.99
N LEU A 78 -1.33 6.57 3.86
CA LEU A 78 -2.57 7.30 4.16
C LEU A 78 -3.08 8.08 2.95
N ALA A 79 -2.20 8.65 2.13
CA ALA A 79 -2.57 9.29 0.87
C ALA A 79 -3.26 8.29 -0.06
N THR A 80 -2.69 7.10 -0.20
CA THR A 80 -3.24 6.03 -1.04
C THR A 80 -4.61 5.59 -0.52
N ILE A 81 -4.77 5.41 0.79
CA ILE A 81 -6.06 5.08 1.42
C ILE A 81 -7.11 6.17 1.13
N TYR A 82 -6.75 7.45 1.31
CA TYR A 82 -7.62 8.58 0.97
C TYR A 82 -8.08 8.54 -0.50
N LEU A 83 -7.16 8.32 -1.44
CA LEU A 83 -7.46 8.27 -2.87
C LEU A 83 -8.38 7.08 -3.21
N CYS A 84 -8.11 5.89 -2.68
CA CYS A 84 -8.94 4.71 -2.88
C CYS A 84 -10.38 4.94 -2.39
N MET A 85 -10.55 5.49 -1.18
CA MET A 85 -11.87 5.82 -0.63
C MET A 85 -12.58 6.90 -1.45
N SER A 86 -11.83 7.87 -1.99
CA SER A 86 -12.38 8.93 -2.83
C SER A 86 -12.86 8.39 -4.18
N ILE A 87 -12.10 7.47 -4.79
CA ILE A 87 -12.44 6.83 -6.06
C ILE A 87 -13.70 5.97 -5.94
N GLU A 88 -13.82 5.16 -4.89
CA GLU A 88 -15.01 4.32 -4.66
C GLU A 88 -16.31 5.14 -4.68
N ARG A 89 -16.24 6.42 -4.30
CA ARG A 89 -17.39 7.32 -4.21
C ARG A 89 -17.63 8.18 -5.44
N MET A 90 -16.73 8.17 -6.41
CA MET A 90 -16.94 8.91 -7.64
C MET A 90 -18.14 8.36 -8.39
N THR A 91 -18.92 9.26 -9.01
CA THR A 91 -20.17 8.93 -9.73
C THR A 91 -19.97 7.87 -10.81
N PHE A 92 -18.77 7.77 -11.37
CA PHE A 92 -18.41 6.75 -12.37
C PHE A 92 -18.17 5.37 -11.74
N PHE A 93 -17.42 5.30 -10.64
CA PHE A 93 -16.99 4.02 -10.03
C PHE A 93 -18.02 3.45 -9.06
N LYS A 94 -18.79 4.30 -8.37
CA LYS A 94 -19.79 3.88 -7.38
C LYS A 94 -20.78 2.85 -7.95
N PRO A 95 -21.44 3.10 -9.11
CA PRO A 95 -22.37 2.12 -9.68
C PRO A 95 -21.69 0.81 -10.08
N LEU A 96 -20.46 0.88 -10.63
CA LEU A 96 -19.70 -0.31 -11.02
C LEU A 96 -19.42 -1.22 -9.81
N TRP A 97 -19.11 -0.60 -8.67
CA TRP A 97 -18.80 -1.32 -7.42
C TRP A 97 -20.04 -1.80 -6.67
N GLU A 98 -21.26 -1.44 -7.07
CA GLU A 98 -22.48 -1.97 -6.45
C GLU A 98 -22.79 -3.41 -6.91
N PHE A 99 -22.35 -3.81 -8.10
CA PHE A 99 -22.59 -5.14 -8.65
C PHE A 99 -21.69 -6.21 -8.02
N THR A 100 -22.30 -7.30 -7.53
CA THR A 100 -21.58 -8.47 -6.99
C THR A 100 -20.61 -9.09 -8.00
N VAL A 101 -20.99 -9.13 -9.29
CA VAL A 101 -20.15 -9.68 -10.36
C VAL A 101 -18.86 -8.88 -10.48
N THR A 102 -18.89 -7.54 -10.42
CA THR A 102 -17.69 -6.70 -10.46
C THR A 102 -16.74 -7.04 -9.31
N LYS A 103 -17.26 -7.16 -8.09
CA LYS A 103 -16.44 -7.51 -6.90
C LYS A 103 -15.82 -8.89 -7.04
N LEU A 104 -16.58 -9.86 -7.55
CA LEU A 104 -16.08 -11.21 -7.80
C LEU A 104 -14.99 -11.22 -8.86
N SER A 105 -15.20 -10.54 -9.99
CA SER A 105 -14.21 -10.40 -11.06
C SER A 105 -12.93 -9.73 -10.56
N ALA A 106 -13.03 -8.66 -9.77
CA ALA A 106 -11.87 -7.99 -9.17
C ALA A 106 -11.11 -8.92 -8.22
N SER A 107 -11.82 -9.69 -7.39
CA SER A 107 -11.21 -10.67 -6.47
C SER A 107 -10.48 -11.79 -7.21
N VAL A 108 -11.09 -12.34 -8.26
CA VAL A 108 -10.47 -13.37 -9.12
C VAL A 108 -9.24 -12.79 -9.83
N ALA A 109 -9.34 -11.58 -10.40
CA ALA A 109 -8.22 -10.92 -11.06
C ALA A 109 -7.04 -10.69 -10.09
N LEU A 110 -7.32 -10.22 -8.87
CA LEU A 110 -6.30 -10.03 -7.84
C LEU A 110 -5.67 -11.36 -7.42
N SER A 111 -6.47 -12.42 -7.27
CA SER A 111 -5.98 -13.75 -6.91
C SER A 111 -5.07 -14.33 -8.00
N LEU A 112 -5.46 -14.19 -9.26
CA LEU A 112 -4.62 -14.59 -10.41
C LEU A 112 -3.33 -13.78 -10.48
N LEU A 113 -3.40 -12.48 -10.20
CA LEU A 113 -2.21 -11.63 -10.13
C LEU A 113 -1.25 -12.10 -9.03
N VAL A 114 -1.76 -12.46 -7.85
CA VAL A 114 -0.95 -13.00 -6.76
C VAL A 114 -0.25 -14.28 -7.20
N VAL A 115 -0.99 -15.26 -7.73
CA VAL A 115 -0.42 -16.55 -8.19
C VAL A 115 0.66 -16.33 -9.26
N PHE A 116 0.39 -15.46 -10.24
CA PHE A 116 1.34 -15.12 -11.30
C PHE A 116 2.61 -14.47 -10.72
N CYS A 117 2.46 -13.51 -9.80
CA CYS A 117 3.60 -12.84 -9.16
C CYS A 117 4.40 -13.80 -8.28
N THR A 118 3.75 -14.73 -7.58
CA THR A 118 4.42 -15.76 -6.78
C THR A 118 5.30 -16.65 -7.66
N GLY A 119 4.81 -17.06 -8.83
CA GLY A 119 5.61 -17.82 -9.81
C GLY A 119 6.83 -17.04 -10.29
N LYS A 120 6.67 -15.73 -10.57
CA LYS A 120 7.78 -14.86 -10.98
C LYS A 120 8.79 -14.65 -9.84
N ALA A 121 8.32 -14.44 -8.62
CA ALA A 121 9.17 -14.32 -7.43
C ALA A 121 9.98 -15.60 -7.19
N ALA A 122 9.33 -16.76 -7.29
CA ALA A 122 10.00 -18.05 -7.18
C ALA A 122 11.09 -18.21 -8.26
N GLY A 123 10.80 -17.81 -9.51
CA GLY A 123 11.80 -17.81 -10.58
C GLY A 123 13.04 -16.96 -10.26
N ILE A 124 12.85 -15.76 -9.70
CA ILE A 124 13.96 -14.87 -9.29
C ILE A 124 14.77 -15.51 -8.16
N ILE A 125 14.11 -16.01 -7.12
CA ILE A 125 14.75 -16.63 -5.94
C ILE A 125 15.51 -17.89 -6.35
N ASN A 126 14.90 -18.76 -7.16
CA ASN A 126 15.55 -19.94 -7.71
C ASN A 126 16.77 -19.56 -8.55
N GLY A 127 16.69 -18.48 -9.32
CA GLY A 127 17.80 -17.96 -10.12
C GLY A 127 18.99 -17.45 -9.29
N ILE A 128 18.72 -16.87 -8.11
CA ILE A 128 19.77 -16.38 -7.20
C ILE A 128 20.43 -17.54 -6.46
N PHE A 129 19.64 -18.33 -5.74
CA PHE A 129 20.16 -19.30 -4.77
C PHE A 129 20.36 -20.71 -5.36
N GLY A 130 19.82 -20.95 -6.56
CA GLY A 130 19.81 -22.25 -7.24
C GLY A 130 18.94 -23.31 -6.56
N VAL A 131 18.31 -23.00 -5.43
CA VAL A 131 17.44 -23.90 -4.66
C VAL A 131 15.98 -23.53 -4.88
N ASP A 132 15.07 -24.44 -4.55
CA ASP A 132 13.64 -24.15 -4.61
C ASP A 132 13.24 -23.04 -3.62
N ALA A 133 12.49 -22.04 -4.11
CA ALA A 133 12.07 -20.88 -3.35
C ALA A 133 11.18 -21.22 -2.15
N ALA A 134 10.58 -22.41 -2.09
CA ALA A 134 9.86 -22.86 -0.90
C ALA A 134 10.78 -23.02 0.33
N ALA A 135 12.10 -23.11 0.14
CA ALA A 135 13.08 -23.05 1.23
C ALA A 135 13.23 -21.62 1.83
N LEU A 136 12.71 -20.60 1.16
CA LEU A 136 12.77 -19.18 1.58
C LEU A 136 11.35 -18.57 1.63
N PRO A 137 10.45 -19.07 2.50
CA PRO A 137 9.05 -18.68 2.48
C PRO A 137 8.81 -17.20 2.76
N PHE A 138 9.62 -16.57 3.62
CA PHE A 138 9.47 -15.15 3.91
C PHE A 138 9.94 -14.30 2.73
N THR A 139 11.11 -14.59 2.18
CA THR A 139 11.62 -13.92 0.98
C THR A 139 10.67 -14.08 -0.20
N LEU A 140 10.11 -15.26 -0.40
CA LEU A 140 9.11 -15.51 -1.44
C LEU A 140 7.90 -14.60 -1.28
N THR A 141 7.36 -14.51 -0.07
CA THR A 141 6.18 -13.69 0.23
C THR A 141 6.46 -12.20 -0.01
N PHE A 142 7.56 -11.66 0.54
CA PHE A 142 7.88 -10.24 0.37
C PHE A 142 8.26 -9.90 -1.07
N THR A 143 9.04 -10.75 -1.74
CA THR A 143 9.39 -10.54 -3.16
C THR A 143 8.13 -10.58 -4.04
N THR A 144 7.18 -11.46 -3.74
CA THR A 144 5.87 -11.50 -4.42
C THR A 144 5.14 -10.16 -4.25
N ALA A 145 5.09 -9.61 -3.04
CA ALA A 145 4.45 -8.32 -2.77
C ALA A 145 5.12 -7.16 -3.55
N LEU A 146 6.46 -7.15 -3.62
CA LEU A 146 7.20 -6.17 -4.41
C LEU A 146 6.87 -6.27 -5.91
N ILE A 147 6.80 -7.49 -6.45
CA ILE A 147 6.42 -7.69 -7.85
C ILE A 147 4.98 -7.26 -8.11
N ILE A 148 4.04 -7.59 -7.22
CA ILE A 148 2.65 -7.13 -7.31
C ILE A 148 2.60 -5.61 -7.39
N PHE A 149 3.35 -4.93 -6.51
CA PHE A 149 3.45 -3.47 -6.54
C PHE A 149 3.90 -2.95 -7.91
N SER A 150 4.97 -3.51 -8.50
CA SER A 150 5.43 -3.12 -9.84
C SER A 150 4.37 -3.34 -10.93
N TYR A 151 3.54 -4.39 -10.83
CA TYR A 151 2.42 -4.61 -11.75
C TYR A 151 1.22 -3.69 -11.52
N LEU A 152 1.07 -3.11 -10.32
CA LEU A 152 0.02 -2.15 -10.01
C LEU A 152 0.36 -0.70 -10.42
N VAL A 153 1.62 -0.40 -10.71
CA VAL A 153 2.09 0.94 -11.10
C VAL A 153 1.33 1.55 -12.29
N PRO A 154 0.98 0.81 -13.37
CA PRO A 154 0.13 1.36 -14.44
C PRO A 154 -1.23 1.87 -13.94
N PHE A 155 -1.82 1.23 -12.93
CA PHE A 155 -3.07 1.70 -12.32
C PHE A 155 -2.87 2.95 -11.46
N ILE A 156 -1.68 3.13 -10.88
CA ILE A 156 -1.30 4.39 -10.20
C ILE A 156 -1.32 5.55 -11.20
N PHE A 157 -0.88 5.37 -12.45
CA PHE A 157 -0.98 6.43 -13.47
C PHE A 157 -2.43 6.84 -13.78
N VAL A 158 -3.39 5.90 -13.73
CA VAL A 158 -4.82 6.24 -13.85
C VAL A 158 -5.25 7.19 -12.73
N LEU A 159 -4.73 7.02 -11.49
CA LEU A 159 -4.97 7.97 -10.40
C LEU A 159 -4.49 9.38 -10.78
N GLY A 160 -3.34 9.48 -11.44
CA GLY A 160 -2.81 10.75 -11.93
C GLY A 160 -3.74 11.43 -12.95
N VAL A 161 -4.29 10.66 -13.90
CA VAL A 161 -5.26 11.18 -14.89
C VAL A 161 -6.52 11.71 -14.21
N VAL A 162 -7.06 10.96 -13.25
CA VAL A 162 -8.22 11.41 -12.45
C VAL A 162 -7.85 12.65 -11.62
N GLY A 163 -6.62 12.70 -11.09
CA GLY A 163 -6.03 13.84 -10.39
C GLY A 163 -6.00 15.10 -11.24
N LEU A 164 -5.63 14.99 -12.53
CA LEU A 164 -5.69 16.10 -13.48
C LEU A 164 -7.12 16.60 -13.67
N GLY A 165 -8.11 15.70 -13.71
CA GLY A 165 -9.53 16.09 -13.73
C GLY A 165 -9.92 16.92 -12.51
N HIS A 166 -9.50 16.53 -11.31
CA HIS A 166 -9.71 17.32 -10.09
C HIS A 166 -8.95 18.65 -10.11
N LEU A 167 -7.76 18.69 -10.70
CA LEU A 167 -7.00 19.93 -10.88
C LEU A 167 -7.75 20.92 -11.79
N LEU A 168 -8.42 20.45 -12.86
CA LEU A 168 -9.28 21.31 -13.69
C LEU A 168 -10.42 21.94 -12.88
N ILE A 169 -11.03 21.19 -11.95
CA ILE A 169 -12.09 21.71 -11.05
C ILE A 169 -11.52 22.80 -10.15
N VAL A 170 -10.34 22.59 -9.57
CA VAL A 170 -9.66 23.59 -8.73
C VAL A 170 -9.34 24.85 -9.53
N MET A 171 -8.83 24.70 -10.77
CA MET A 171 -8.55 25.84 -11.65
C MET A 171 -9.81 26.60 -12.05
N ALA A 172 -10.92 25.91 -12.32
CA ALA A 172 -12.20 26.54 -12.60
C ALA A 172 -12.72 27.35 -11.41
N TRP A 173 -12.56 26.82 -10.18
CA TRP A 173 -12.88 27.55 -8.95
C TRP A 173 -11.97 28.77 -8.74
N CYS A 174 -10.65 28.65 -8.98
CA CYS A 174 -9.74 29.79 -8.91
C CYS A 174 -10.14 30.87 -9.93
N LYS A 175 -10.44 30.48 -11.18
CA LYS A 175 -10.89 31.41 -12.22
C LYS A 175 -12.18 32.12 -11.80
N SER A 176 -13.18 31.39 -11.31
CA SER A 176 -14.43 31.99 -10.87
C SER A 176 -14.29 32.86 -9.63
N ARG A 177 -13.24 32.68 -8.82
CA ARG A 177 -13.00 33.52 -7.63
C ARG A 177 -12.25 34.81 -7.97
N PHE A 178 -11.25 34.72 -8.85
CA PHE A 178 -10.31 35.82 -9.13
C PHE A 178 -10.67 36.63 -10.38
N TYR A 179 -11.35 36.04 -11.36
CA TYR A 179 -11.66 36.69 -12.63
C TYR A 179 -13.15 36.97 -12.82
N ASP A 180 -14.00 36.00 -12.53
CA ASP A 180 -15.45 36.18 -12.66
C ASP A 180 -15.99 36.74 -11.34
N LYS A 181 -16.54 37.96 -11.33
CA LYS A 181 -17.10 38.57 -10.10
C LYS A 181 -18.44 37.95 -9.68
N ASP A 182 -18.82 36.81 -10.22
CA ASP A 182 -20.15 36.23 -10.05
C ASP A 182 -20.12 34.85 -9.38
N LYS A 183 -20.97 34.70 -8.35
CA LYS A 183 -21.31 33.48 -7.60
C LYS A 183 -20.19 32.42 -7.39
N SER A 184 -18.98 32.81 -6.99
CA SER A 184 -18.03 31.80 -6.51
C SER A 184 -18.53 31.22 -5.18
N GLU A 185 -18.62 29.90 -5.07
CA GLU A 185 -18.73 29.23 -3.77
C GLU A 185 -17.63 29.77 -2.84
N TYR A 186 -18.01 30.18 -1.62
CA TYR A 186 -17.10 30.88 -0.69
C TYR A 186 -15.89 30.02 -0.31
N PHE A 187 -16.05 28.69 -0.29
CA PHE A 187 -15.03 27.75 0.14
C PHE A 187 -14.39 27.03 -1.06
N PRO A 188 -13.09 26.76 -1.03
CA PRO A 188 -12.44 25.95 -2.06
C PRO A 188 -12.99 24.53 -2.07
N PRO A 189 -13.01 23.85 -3.22
CA PRO A 189 -13.41 22.45 -3.33
C PRO A 189 -12.32 21.55 -2.71
N LEU A 190 -12.27 21.49 -1.38
CA LEU A 190 -11.19 20.86 -0.60
C LEU A 190 -10.92 19.41 -1.02
N ASN A 191 -11.96 18.63 -1.32
CA ASN A 191 -11.80 17.26 -1.80
C ASN A 191 -10.99 17.22 -3.12
N SER A 192 -11.32 18.09 -4.08
CA SER A 192 -10.59 18.18 -5.34
C SER A 192 -9.16 18.68 -5.15
N VAL A 193 -8.93 19.60 -4.22
CA VAL A 193 -7.58 20.06 -3.87
C VAL A 193 -6.74 18.91 -3.31
N PHE A 194 -7.24 18.22 -2.29
CA PHE A 194 -6.53 17.09 -1.68
C PHE A 194 -6.35 15.93 -2.66
N PHE A 195 -7.35 15.62 -3.47
CA PHE A 195 -7.26 14.56 -4.47
C PHE A 195 -6.17 14.87 -5.51
N ALA A 196 -6.18 16.08 -6.09
CA ALA A 196 -5.18 16.49 -7.06
C ALA A 196 -3.76 16.46 -6.45
N GLY A 197 -3.57 17.04 -5.26
CA GLY A 197 -2.26 17.07 -4.60
C GLY A 197 -1.74 15.68 -4.20
N LEU A 198 -2.56 14.90 -3.51
CA LEU A 198 -2.15 13.56 -3.03
C LEU A 198 -2.00 12.56 -4.17
N SER A 199 -2.79 12.65 -5.24
CA SER A 199 -2.60 11.81 -6.42
C SER A 199 -1.25 12.06 -7.10
N ALA A 200 -0.82 13.32 -7.23
CA ALA A 200 0.50 13.65 -7.76
C ALA A 200 1.62 13.05 -6.90
N VAL A 201 1.49 13.13 -5.57
CA VAL A 201 2.45 12.53 -4.62
C VAL A 201 2.51 11.01 -4.77
N VAL A 202 1.36 10.33 -4.78
CA VAL A 202 1.30 8.86 -4.91
C VAL A 202 1.81 8.40 -6.27
N VAL A 203 1.53 9.13 -7.35
CA VAL A 203 2.10 8.85 -8.68
C VAL A 203 3.61 9.01 -8.69
N TYR A 204 4.13 10.10 -8.11
CA TYR A 204 5.57 10.34 -8.04
C TYR A 204 6.30 9.23 -7.29
N PHE A 205 5.86 8.88 -6.08
CA PHE A 205 6.49 7.81 -5.30
C PHE A 205 6.26 6.43 -5.90
N GLY A 206 5.05 6.17 -6.42
CA GLY A 206 4.74 4.93 -7.11
C GLY A 206 5.67 4.67 -8.30
N TYR A 207 5.92 5.71 -9.10
CA TYR A 207 6.84 5.64 -10.22
C TYR A 207 8.29 5.49 -9.76
N SER A 208 8.80 6.37 -8.90
CA SER A 208 10.20 6.34 -8.44
C SER A 208 10.55 5.03 -7.74
N TRP A 209 9.70 4.51 -6.86
CA TRP A 209 9.97 3.21 -6.24
C TRP A 209 9.98 2.08 -7.27
N SER A 210 9.06 2.10 -8.23
CA SER A 210 9.03 1.08 -9.27
C SER A 210 10.23 1.13 -10.22
N SER A 211 10.69 2.32 -10.61
CA SER A 211 11.82 2.49 -11.53
C SER A 211 13.15 2.26 -10.85
N ASP A 212 13.30 2.78 -9.63
CA ASP A 212 14.61 2.90 -8.99
C ASP A 212 14.90 1.73 -8.05
N ASN A 213 13.86 1.15 -7.43
CA ASN A 213 14.02 0.13 -6.37
C ASN A 213 13.49 -1.25 -6.75
N PHE A 214 12.48 -1.32 -7.61
CA PHE A 214 11.77 -2.56 -7.97
C PHE A 214 11.82 -2.85 -9.48
N SER A 215 12.89 -2.38 -10.14
CA SER A 215 13.19 -2.72 -11.52
C SER A 215 13.56 -4.20 -11.67
N GLN A 216 13.58 -4.72 -12.91
CA GLN A 216 14.01 -6.10 -13.16
C GLN A 216 15.45 -6.37 -12.72
N GLU A 217 16.30 -5.34 -12.68
CA GLU A 217 17.70 -5.44 -12.27
C GLU A 217 17.87 -5.38 -10.74
N GLU A 218 17.05 -4.57 -10.06
CA GLU A 218 17.14 -4.39 -8.61
C GLU A 218 16.40 -5.46 -7.81
N LEU A 219 15.31 -6.01 -8.34
CA LEU A 219 14.50 -7.03 -7.67
C LEU A 219 15.33 -8.24 -7.17
N PRO A 220 16.27 -8.81 -7.95
CA PRO A 220 17.13 -9.88 -7.44
C PRO A 220 18.00 -9.45 -6.25
N LYS A 221 18.54 -8.23 -6.25
CA LYS A 221 19.34 -7.69 -5.14
C LYS A 221 18.50 -7.54 -3.88
N LYS A 222 17.26 -7.05 -4.02
CA LYS A 222 16.31 -6.93 -2.90
C LYS A 222 15.88 -8.29 -2.36
N ALA A 223 15.60 -9.27 -3.22
CA ALA A 223 15.28 -10.64 -2.80
C ALA A 223 16.45 -11.29 -2.04
N TYR A 224 17.69 -11.05 -2.49
CA TYR A 224 18.89 -11.49 -1.79
C TYR A 224 19.02 -10.90 -0.38
N LEU A 225 18.75 -9.59 -0.23
CA LEU A 225 18.74 -8.94 1.09
C LEU A 225 17.65 -9.44 2.01
N LEU A 226 16.44 -9.64 1.48
CA LEU A 226 15.30 -10.18 2.23
C LEU A 226 15.63 -11.57 2.79
N ALA A 227 16.27 -12.42 1.98
CA ALA A 227 16.72 -13.72 2.43
C ALA A 227 17.65 -13.63 3.63
N HIS A 228 18.68 -12.77 3.55
CA HIS A 228 19.63 -12.60 4.65
C HIS A 228 19.00 -12.09 5.93
N LYS A 229 17.95 -11.27 5.82
CA LYS A 229 17.25 -10.72 6.98
C LYS A 229 16.23 -11.67 7.60
N LEU A 230 15.58 -12.51 6.79
CA LEU A 230 14.36 -13.23 7.19
C LEU A 230 14.50 -14.76 7.19
N ASP A 231 15.24 -15.33 6.23
CA ASP A 231 15.30 -16.78 6.04
C ASP A 231 16.66 -17.38 6.42
N PHE A 232 17.75 -16.62 6.29
CA PHE A 232 19.07 -17.07 6.72
C PHE A 232 19.18 -17.11 8.25
N ASN A 233 19.65 -18.24 8.77
CA ASN A 233 19.90 -18.43 10.19
C ASN A 233 21.39 -18.34 10.49
N SER A 234 21.79 -17.29 11.23
CA SER A 234 23.15 -17.13 11.74
C SER A 234 23.42 -17.92 13.02
N LYS A 235 22.38 -18.43 13.71
CA LYS A 235 22.48 -19.23 14.94
C LYS A 235 22.20 -20.71 14.65
N HIS A 236 22.93 -21.28 13.69
CA HIS A 236 22.75 -22.68 13.29
C HIS A 236 23.61 -23.65 14.12
N GLU A 237 23.20 -24.92 14.16
CA GLU A 237 23.91 -25.99 14.87
C GLU A 237 24.74 -26.92 13.97
N CYS A 238 24.95 -26.57 12.70
CA CYS A 238 25.86 -27.32 11.82
C CYS A 238 27.30 -27.30 12.35
N GLY A 239 27.82 -28.46 12.75
CA GLY A 239 29.13 -28.64 13.36
C GLY A 239 30.31 -28.51 12.39
N ASN A 240 30.07 -28.68 11.10
CA ASN A 240 31.07 -28.48 10.05
C ASN A 240 31.13 -27.05 9.50
N LEU A 241 30.32 -26.11 10.03
CA LEU A 241 30.32 -24.70 9.64
C LEU A 241 30.58 -23.81 10.85
N LYS A 242 31.31 -22.70 10.62
CA LYS A 242 31.55 -21.70 11.67
C LYS A 242 30.22 -21.03 12.04
N SER A 243 29.97 -20.84 13.34
CA SER A 243 28.71 -20.27 13.86
C SER A 243 28.42 -18.83 13.44
N ASN A 244 29.32 -18.17 12.71
CA ASN A 244 29.07 -16.83 12.18
C ASN A 244 28.62 -16.86 10.71
N ILE A 245 28.58 -18.02 10.04
CA ILE A 245 28.19 -18.14 8.64
C ILE A 245 26.67 -18.32 8.58
N PRO A 246 25.90 -17.39 8.00
CA PRO A 246 24.47 -17.56 7.87
C PRO A 246 24.17 -18.72 6.91
N VAL A 247 23.18 -19.54 7.28
CA VAL A 247 22.76 -20.68 6.45
C VAL A 247 21.25 -20.76 6.27
N ILE A 248 20.82 -21.34 5.15
CA ILE A 248 19.44 -21.81 4.92
C ILE A 248 19.44 -23.34 4.92
N PHE A 249 18.52 -23.95 5.65
CA PHE A 249 18.34 -25.41 5.62
C PHE A 249 17.50 -25.81 4.40
N ILE A 250 18.00 -26.78 3.64
CA ILE A 250 17.36 -27.27 2.42
C ILE A 250 16.78 -28.65 2.67
N GLY A 251 15.52 -28.83 2.26
CA GLY A 251 14.83 -30.11 2.27
C GLY A 251 14.27 -30.50 3.64
N ASN A 252 13.37 -31.48 3.64
CA ASN A 252 12.61 -31.88 4.83
C ASN A 252 13.50 -32.50 5.94
N SER A 253 14.62 -33.11 5.56
CA SER A 253 15.59 -33.69 6.49
C SER A 253 16.53 -32.67 7.13
N GLN A 254 16.55 -31.43 6.63
CA GLN A 254 17.46 -30.35 7.06
C GLN A 254 18.95 -30.76 7.10
N SER A 255 19.32 -31.79 6.32
CA SER A 255 20.67 -32.36 6.31
C SER A 255 21.61 -31.67 5.34
N THR A 256 21.10 -30.72 4.54
CA THR A 256 21.88 -29.90 3.61
C THR A 256 21.59 -28.44 3.89
N VAL A 257 22.62 -27.61 3.85
CA VAL A 257 22.51 -26.16 4.03
C VAL A 257 23.10 -25.40 2.86
N LEU A 258 22.47 -24.27 2.54
CA LEU A 258 23.03 -23.23 1.69
C LEU A 258 23.77 -22.23 2.57
N ALA A 259 25.08 -22.10 2.40
CA ALA A 259 25.91 -21.16 3.16
C ALA A 259 26.31 -19.98 2.28
N ASP A 260 26.29 -18.79 2.86
CA ASP A 260 26.78 -17.57 2.22
C ASP A 260 27.84 -16.89 3.11
N LEU A 261 28.99 -16.59 2.50
CA LEU A 261 30.13 -15.98 3.17
C LEU A 261 30.08 -14.45 3.19
N SER A 262 29.25 -13.85 2.33
CA SER A 262 29.22 -12.41 2.06
C SER A 262 28.55 -11.61 3.18
N LYS A 263 27.62 -12.24 3.93
CA LYS A 263 26.96 -11.70 5.12
C LYS A 263 26.52 -10.24 5.00
N PRO A 264 25.70 -9.88 4.00
CA PRO A 264 25.16 -8.53 3.90
C PRO A 264 24.33 -8.23 5.15
N GLU A 265 24.63 -7.11 5.82
CA GLU A 265 23.83 -6.64 6.94
C GLU A 265 22.79 -5.62 6.44
N VAL A 266 21.53 -5.80 6.87
CA VAL A 266 20.44 -4.86 6.61
C VAL A 266 20.11 -4.14 7.93
N PRO A 267 20.73 -2.98 8.20
CA PRO A 267 20.56 -2.27 9.47
C PRO A 267 19.20 -1.59 9.58
N THR A 268 18.72 -0.97 8.51
CA THR A 268 17.46 -0.20 8.48
C THR A 268 16.64 -0.50 7.23
N VAL A 269 15.35 -0.15 7.27
CA VAL A 269 14.46 -0.27 6.11
C VAL A 269 14.90 0.70 5.01
N GLU A 270 15.29 1.92 5.34
CA GLU A 270 15.81 2.90 4.39
C GLU A 270 17.04 2.37 3.63
N TRP A 271 17.99 1.77 4.37
CA TRP A 271 19.17 1.15 3.79
C TRP A 271 18.81 0.04 2.79
N PHE A 272 17.75 -0.74 3.07
CA PHE A 272 17.27 -1.77 2.15
C PHE A 272 16.84 -1.19 0.79
N PHE A 273 16.25 0.01 0.76
CA PHE A 273 15.86 0.67 -0.48
C PHE A 273 17.09 1.25 -1.21
N GLU A 274 17.99 1.92 -0.50
CA GLU A 274 19.00 2.78 -1.15
C GLU A 274 20.34 2.09 -1.46
N SER A 275 20.59 0.90 -0.91
CA SER A 275 21.95 0.33 -0.96
C SER A 275 22.28 -0.42 -2.26
N PRO A 276 23.42 -0.11 -2.90
CA PRO A 276 23.94 -0.90 -4.01
C PRO A 276 24.59 -2.18 -3.49
N ILE A 277 24.14 -3.34 -3.96
CA ILE A 277 24.68 -4.64 -3.57
C ILE A 277 24.89 -5.52 -4.79
N GLU A 278 26.01 -6.23 -4.78
CA GLU A 278 26.29 -7.28 -5.74
C GLU A 278 25.84 -8.63 -5.17
N VAL A 279 24.99 -9.33 -5.91
CA VAL A 279 24.56 -10.68 -5.55
C VAL A 279 25.71 -11.65 -5.85
N PRO A 280 26.11 -12.52 -4.91
CA PRO A 280 27.13 -13.52 -5.16
C PRO A 280 26.76 -14.43 -6.34
N LYS A 281 27.74 -14.74 -7.19
CA LYS A 281 27.53 -15.63 -8.35
C LYS A 281 27.30 -17.09 -7.98
N GLN A 282 27.69 -17.48 -6.76
CA GLN A 282 27.61 -18.87 -6.30
C GLN A 282 27.37 -18.93 -4.79
N PHE A 283 26.57 -19.91 -4.40
CA PHE A 283 26.29 -20.26 -3.01
C PHE A 283 26.80 -21.67 -2.72
N TYR A 284 27.34 -21.90 -1.53
CA TYR A 284 27.90 -23.20 -1.18
C TYR A 284 26.82 -24.10 -0.59
N ARG A 285 26.64 -25.28 -1.20
CA ARG A 285 25.80 -26.35 -0.62
C ARG A 285 26.68 -27.32 0.14
N VAL A 286 26.35 -27.52 1.39
CA VAL A 286 27.14 -28.34 2.31
C VAL A 286 26.21 -29.22 3.12
N ALA A 287 26.60 -30.47 3.34
CA ALA A 287 25.88 -31.33 4.28
C ALA A 287 26.04 -30.75 5.70
N CYS A 288 24.97 -30.66 6.48
CA CYS A 288 25.02 -30.22 7.86
C CYS A 288 25.23 -31.44 8.77
N THR A 289 26.37 -31.49 9.46
CA THR A 289 26.61 -32.49 10.50
C THR A 289 26.20 -31.93 11.85
N VAL A 290 25.54 -32.72 12.69
CA VAL A 290 25.21 -32.30 14.07
C VAL A 290 26.53 -32.11 14.84
N LYS A 291 26.65 -31.05 15.64
CA LYS A 291 27.79 -30.92 16.56
C LYS A 291 27.83 -32.12 17.51
N ASP A 292 29.00 -32.74 17.64
CA ASP A 292 29.23 -33.71 18.71
C ASP A 292 29.06 -32.98 20.05
N TYR A 293 27.91 -33.19 20.70
CA TYR A 293 27.73 -32.84 22.10
C TYR A 293 28.61 -33.79 22.91
N LYS A 294 29.89 -33.44 23.06
CA LYS A 294 30.69 -33.96 24.16
C LYS A 294 30.04 -33.42 25.42
N GLY A 295 29.24 -34.27 26.07
CA GLY A 295 28.67 -33.99 27.38
C GLY A 295 29.79 -33.63 28.34
N ASN A 296 29.77 -32.40 28.82
CA ASN A 296 30.43 -32.00 30.04
C ASN A 296 29.39 -32.04 31.16
#